data_AF-A0A7R9YUC6-F1
#
_entry.id   AF-A0A7R9YUC6-F1
#
_cell.length_a   1.000
_cell.length_b   1.000
_cell.length_c   1.000
_cell.angle_alpha   90.00
_cell.angle_beta   90.00
_cell.angle_gamma   90.00
#
_symmetry.space_group_name_H-M   'P 1'
#
loop_
_entity.id
_entity.type
_entity.pdbx_description
1 polymer ?
#
loop_
_entity_poly.entity_id
_entity_poly.type
_entity_poly.pdbx_seq_one_letter_code
_entity_poly.pdbx_strand_id
1 'polypeptide(L)'
;AARLVAAAHLRRLAGAGGSAPPALSSGPLQAVSLAWRGELDVAALRAALASAGLPTASADRVPLSEDAAAAAQRLVAAAGVVAGAAAGGSPAELLASRSYGLRKREWALAGMQLAAGAPALPPNAEPGGVLTLLGSGLRPEELKKLLQGAGLGAAAAAAPVPRRAPDSITAKERAAIANDKRFAPLPAGCCFDGVYFRDEFGDRLSEHPDMERFVEEFLAEQNEAIDRKNAALADAAKCALQVTAVQTWP
;
A
#
# COMPACT_ATOMS: atom_id res chain seq x y z
N ALA A 1 35.98 26.26 -17.55
CA ALA A 1 36.63 27.32 -16.75
C ALA A 1 35.78 27.79 -15.55
N ALA A 2 34.48 28.10 -15.71
CA ALA A 2 33.62 28.58 -14.62
C ALA A 2 33.33 27.56 -13.48
N ARG A 3 33.45 26.24 -13.74
CA ARG A 3 33.23 25.18 -12.73
C ARG A 3 34.38 24.99 -11.72
N LEU A 4 35.58 25.49 -12.02
CA LEU A 4 36.76 25.34 -11.15
C LEU A 4 36.92 26.50 -10.15
N VAL A 5 36.31 27.66 -10.43
CA VAL A 5 36.40 28.85 -9.58
C VAL A 5 35.45 28.75 -8.37
N ALA A 6 34.28 28.11 -8.53
CA ALA A 6 33.31 27.93 -7.44
C ALA A 6 33.83 26.98 -6.33
N ALA A 7 34.55 25.92 -6.70
CA ALA A 7 35.12 24.97 -5.75
C ALA A 7 36.30 25.55 -4.94
N ALA A 8 37.05 26.49 -5.53
CA ALA A 8 38.17 27.16 -4.85
C ALA A 8 37.69 28.22 -3.83
N HIS A 9 36.53 28.84 -4.06
CA HIS A 9 35.98 29.84 -3.12
C HIS A 9 35.40 29.21 -1.85
N LEU A 10 34.78 28.03 -1.95
CA LEU A 10 34.29 27.27 -0.78
C LEU A 10 35.41 26.74 0.12
N ARG A 11 36.59 26.40 -0.44
CA ARG A 11 37.75 25.98 0.37
C ARG A 11 38.44 27.12 1.11
N ARG A 12 38.28 28.38 0.67
CA ARG A 12 38.91 29.53 1.32
C ARG A 12 38.15 30.02 2.55
N LEU A 13 36.88 29.65 2.70
CA LEU A 13 36.08 29.93 3.90
C LEU A 13 36.23 28.86 4.99
N ALA A 14 36.82 27.70 4.69
CA ALA A 14 37.07 26.64 5.67
C ALA A 14 38.36 26.84 6.51
N GLY A 15 39.07 27.96 6.30
CA GLY A 15 40.41 28.18 6.86
C GLY A 15 40.50 29.03 8.13
N ALA A 16 39.39 29.43 8.76
CA ALA A 16 39.44 30.25 9.97
C ALA A 16 38.45 29.75 11.04
N GLY A 17 38.98 29.10 12.07
CA GLY A 17 38.30 28.90 13.36
C GLY A 17 37.07 27.99 13.34
N GLY A 18 37.22 26.73 12.91
CA GLY A 18 36.11 25.78 12.84
C GLY A 18 35.69 25.24 14.21
N SER A 19 34.80 25.96 14.91
CA SER A 19 33.80 25.30 15.77
C SER A 19 33.09 24.27 14.90
N ALA A 20 33.17 22.99 15.27
CA ALA A 20 32.40 21.95 14.58
C ALA A 20 30.93 22.41 14.49
N PRO A 21 30.29 22.34 13.31
CA PRO A 21 28.86 22.62 13.24
C PRO A 21 28.17 21.70 14.25
N PRO A 22 27.14 22.18 14.98
CA PRO A 22 26.41 21.35 15.92
C PRO A 22 25.95 20.10 15.16
N ALA A 23 26.53 18.96 15.49
CA ALA A 23 26.13 17.70 14.92
C ALA A 23 24.66 17.52 15.29
N LEU A 24 23.78 17.49 14.28
CA LEU A 24 22.41 17.08 14.52
C LEU A 24 22.48 15.71 15.20
N SER A 25 21.85 15.57 16.38
CA SER A 25 21.92 14.33 17.17
C SER A 25 21.38 13.10 16.41
N SER A 26 20.78 13.32 15.25
CA SER A 26 20.18 12.32 14.36
C SER A 26 21.05 11.84 13.19
N GLY A 27 22.31 12.28 13.06
CA GLY A 27 23.17 11.91 11.93
C GLY A 27 22.99 12.81 10.69
N PRO A 28 23.67 12.48 9.56
CA PRO A 28 23.68 13.33 8.37
C PRO A 28 22.28 13.44 7.73
N LEU A 29 21.99 14.62 7.17
CA LEU A 29 20.78 14.85 6.39
C LEU A 29 20.93 14.21 5.02
N GLN A 30 20.01 13.32 4.69
CA GLN A 30 19.94 12.60 3.42
C GLN A 30 18.70 13.05 2.65
N ALA A 31 18.78 12.96 1.33
CA ALA A 31 17.65 13.14 0.43
C ALA A 31 17.41 11.87 -0.38
N VAL A 32 16.16 11.41 -0.46
CA VAL A 32 15.75 10.26 -1.29
C VAL A 32 14.62 10.71 -2.21
N SER A 33 14.84 10.61 -3.52
CA SER A 33 13.81 10.88 -4.53
C SER A 33 13.22 9.57 -5.05
N LEU A 34 11.91 9.42 -4.91
CA LEU A 34 11.13 8.30 -5.41
C LEU A 34 10.27 8.78 -6.57
N ALA A 35 10.35 8.11 -7.71
CA ALA A 35 9.39 8.25 -8.80
C ALA A 35 8.37 7.11 -8.71
N TRP A 36 7.14 7.39 -9.10
CA TRP A 36 6.15 6.34 -9.26
C TRP A 36 5.28 6.53 -10.50
N ARG A 37 4.67 5.43 -10.91
CA ARG A 37 3.57 5.39 -11.87
C ARG A 37 2.34 4.81 -11.19
N GLY A 38 1.18 5.35 -11.51
CA GLY A 38 -0.11 5.03 -10.90
C GLY A 38 -0.71 6.18 -10.10
N GLU A 39 -1.98 6.02 -9.73
CA GLU A 39 -2.72 7.00 -8.95
C GLU A 39 -2.35 6.92 -7.47
N LEU A 40 -2.16 8.09 -6.85
CA LEU A 40 -1.76 8.23 -5.46
C LEU A 40 -2.93 8.79 -4.62
N ASP A 41 -3.28 8.09 -3.55
CA ASP A 41 -4.18 8.62 -2.53
C ASP A 41 -3.39 9.57 -1.61
N VAL A 42 -3.66 10.87 -1.73
CA VAL A 42 -3.02 11.91 -0.93
C VAL A 42 -3.38 11.81 0.55
N ALA A 43 -4.58 11.31 0.89
CA ALA A 43 -4.98 11.10 2.28
C ALA A 43 -4.21 9.92 2.90
N ALA A 44 -4.09 8.81 2.17
CA ALA A 44 -3.27 7.68 2.59
C ALA A 44 -1.78 8.07 2.70
N LEU A 45 -1.26 8.86 1.74
CA LEU A 45 0.10 9.37 1.80
C LEU A 45 0.30 10.25 3.05
N ARG A 46 -0.65 11.12 3.38
CA ARG A 46 -0.58 11.94 4.60
C ARG A 46 -0.48 11.08 5.86
N ALA A 47 -1.31 10.04 5.97
CA ALA A 47 -1.27 9.11 7.10
C ALA A 47 0.06 8.33 7.17
N ALA A 48 0.57 7.89 6.02
CA ALA A 48 1.81 7.15 5.92
C ALA A 48 3.04 8.02 6.23
N LEU A 49 3.07 9.28 5.79
CA LEU A 49 4.12 10.24 6.19
C LEU A 49 4.06 10.57 7.67
N ALA A 50 2.88 10.47 8.29
CA ALA A 50 2.74 10.68 9.73
C ALA A 50 3.27 9.57 10.60
N SER A 51 3.11 8.32 10.19
CA SER A 51 3.81 7.21 10.86
C SER A 51 5.34 7.32 10.72
N ALA A 52 5.82 8.01 9.69
CA ALA A 52 7.25 8.31 9.49
C ALA A 52 7.72 9.65 10.11
N GLY A 53 6.88 10.31 10.91
CA GLY A 53 7.26 11.45 11.75
C GLY A 53 6.94 12.85 11.20
N LEU A 54 6.15 12.98 10.12
CA LEU A 54 5.60 14.27 9.67
C LEU A 54 4.19 14.48 10.26
N PRO A 55 3.84 15.62 10.85
CA PRO A 55 2.52 15.77 11.45
C PRO A 55 1.40 15.72 10.39
N THR A 56 0.23 15.20 10.78
CA THR A 56 -0.97 15.17 9.93
C THR A 56 -1.64 16.53 9.78
N ALA A 57 -1.41 17.43 10.74
CA ALA A 57 -1.99 18.77 10.79
C ALA A 57 -0.90 19.85 10.91
N SER A 58 -1.28 21.09 10.59
CA SER A 58 -0.45 22.27 10.86
C SER A 58 -0.40 22.50 12.36
N ALA A 59 0.53 21.85 13.05
CA ALA A 59 0.78 22.13 14.46
C ALA A 59 1.63 23.40 14.58
N ASP A 60 1.24 24.31 15.47
CA ASP A 60 2.13 25.38 15.91
C ASP A 60 3.39 24.75 16.50
N ARG A 61 4.52 24.95 15.80
CA ARG A 61 5.89 24.53 16.17
C ARG A 61 5.93 23.27 17.04
N VAL A 62 5.94 22.08 16.41
CA VAL A 62 6.37 20.87 17.13
C VAL A 62 7.86 21.07 17.48
N PRO A 63 8.23 21.17 18.77
CA PRO A 63 9.63 21.26 19.14
C PRO A 63 10.37 20.01 18.64
N LEU A 64 11.67 20.13 18.38
CA LEU A 64 12.56 18.99 18.21
C LEU A 64 12.64 18.23 19.55
N SER A 65 11.55 17.60 19.98
CA SER A 65 11.56 16.74 21.16
C SER A 65 12.51 15.58 20.86
N GLU A 66 13.47 15.40 21.75
CA GLU A 66 14.44 14.32 21.71
C GLU A 66 13.77 12.95 21.86
N ASP A 67 12.52 12.87 22.33
CA ASP A 67 11.77 11.63 22.53
C ASP A 67 11.40 10.93 21.20
N ALA A 68 11.46 11.65 20.07
CA ALA A 68 11.42 11.04 18.74
C ALA A 68 12.74 10.31 18.37
N ALA A 69 13.68 10.13 19.31
CA ALA A 69 14.93 9.36 19.15
C ALA A 69 14.71 7.87 18.93
N ALA A 70 13.52 7.34 19.23
CA ALA A 70 13.20 5.94 18.97
C ALA A 70 12.85 5.64 17.50
N ALA A 71 12.50 6.65 16.70
CA ALA A 71 12.17 6.43 15.29
C ALA A 71 13.47 6.29 14.46
N ALA A 72 13.71 5.08 13.93
CA ALA A 72 14.88 4.77 13.10
C ALA A 72 15.00 5.64 11.83
N GLN A 73 13.88 6.23 11.37
CA GLN A 73 13.85 7.22 10.30
C GLN A 73 13.24 8.53 10.81
N ARG A 74 13.92 9.65 10.56
CA ARG A 74 13.44 10.98 10.94
C ARG A 74 13.23 11.83 9.69
N LEU A 75 12.00 11.85 9.17
CA LEU A 75 11.62 12.78 8.11
C LEU A 75 11.56 14.22 8.64
N VAL A 76 12.04 15.15 7.83
CA VAL A 76 12.06 16.60 8.08
C VAL A 76 11.11 17.30 7.11
N ALA A 77 11.18 16.94 5.83
CA ALA A 77 10.35 17.50 4.79
C ALA A 77 10.12 16.50 3.65
N ALA A 78 9.05 16.71 2.89
CA ALA A 78 8.80 16.04 1.63
C ALA A 78 8.36 17.08 0.59
N ALA A 79 8.87 17.00 -0.63
CA ALA A 79 8.46 17.87 -1.72
C ALA A 79 8.37 17.07 -3.01
N GLY A 80 7.30 17.24 -3.77
CA GLY A 80 7.08 16.44 -4.96
C GLY A 80 6.02 16.99 -5.88
N VAL A 81 5.86 16.36 -7.03
CA VAL A 81 4.83 16.68 -8.01
C VAL A 81 4.12 15.41 -8.42
N VAL A 82 2.81 15.49 -8.58
CA VAL A 82 1.91 14.39 -8.95
C VAL A 82 1.12 14.81 -10.18
N ALA A 83 1.10 13.97 -11.20
CA ALA A 83 0.17 14.09 -12.32
C ALA A 83 -1.23 13.68 -11.85
N GLY A 84 -2.26 14.45 -12.24
CA GLY A 84 -3.64 14.15 -11.88
C GLY A 84 -4.09 12.76 -12.37
N ALA A 85 -5.08 12.19 -11.67
CA ALA A 85 -5.63 10.85 -11.93
C ALA A 85 -6.19 10.68 -13.36
N ALA A 86 -6.78 11.73 -13.93
CA ALA A 86 -7.34 11.70 -15.28
C ALA A 86 -6.30 12.06 -16.33
N ALA A 87 -6.41 11.47 -17.53
CA ALA A 87 -5.66 11.92 -18.71
C ALA A 87 -5.94 13.41 -18.95
N GLY A 88 -4.94 14.27 -18.72
CA GLY A 88 -5.08 15.73 -18.79
C GLY A 88 -5.41 16.43 -17.46
N GLY A 89 -5.39 15.71 -16.34
CA GLY A 89 -5.55 16.28 -15.01
C GLY A 89 -4.45 17.28 -14.68
N SER A 90 -4.84 18.38 -14.03
CA SER A 90 -3.92 19.41 -13.54
C SER A 90 -2.84 18.79 -12.65
N PRO A 91 -1.54 19.06 -12.91
CA PRO A 91 -0.49 18.61 -12.02
C PRO A 91 -0.65 19.26 -10.65
N ALA A 92 -0.27 18.53 -9.61
CA ALA A 92 -0.33 19.00 -8.24
C ALA A 92 1.05 18.92 -7.58
N GLU A 93 1.40 19.98 -6.86
CA GLU A 93 2.57 20.02 -5.99
C GLU A 93 2.20 19.47 -4.61
N LEU A 94 3.05 18.60 -4.08
CA LEU A 94 2.98 18.08 -2.73
C LEU A 94 4.11 18.69 -1.90
N LEU A 95 3.76 19.34 -0.80
CA LEU A 95 4.72 19.90 0.16
C LEU A 95 4.37 19.42 1.55
N ALA A 96 5.33 18.83 2.24
CA ALA A 96 5.22 18.46 3.63
C ALA A 96 6.42 18.96 4.42
N SER A 97 6.16 19.42 5.63
CA SER A 97 7.19 19.64 6.64
C SER A 97 6.63 19.36 8.02
N ARG A 98 7.52 19.34 9.01
CA ARG A 98 7.14 19.28 10.42
C ARG A 98 6.29 20.44 10.92
N SER A 99 6.24 21.56 10.21
CA SER A 99 5.49 22.74 10.66
C SER A 99 4.06 22.79 10.13
N TYR A 100 3.77 22.11 9.01
CA TYR A 100 2.49 22.28 8.32
C TYR A 100 1.85 21.00 7.78
N GLY A 101 2.49 19.83 7.98
CA GLY A 101 2.02 18.55 7.46
C GLY A 101 1.97 18.50 5.93
N LEU A 102 1.42 17.44 5.34
CA LEU A 102 1.31 17.31 3.88
C LEU A 102 0.21 18.21 3.31
N ARG A 103 0.58 19.09 2.38
CA ARG A 103 -0.30 19.95 1.58
C ARG A 103 -0.23 19.58 0.11
N LYS A 104 -1.38 19.63 -0.57
CA LYS A 104 -1.52 19.49 -2.02
C LYS A 104 -1.90 20.85 -2.59
N ARG A 105 -1.18 21.31 -3.61
CA ARG A 105 -1.49 22.52 -4.36
C ARG A 105 -1.65 22.17 -5.83
N GLU A 106 -2.85 22.28 -6.35
CA GLU A 106 -3.12 22.03 -7.76
C GLU A 106 -2.68 23.22 -8.60
N TRP A 107 -2.05 22.95 -9.73
CA TRP A 107 -1.65 23.96 -10.70
C TRP A 107 -2.70 23.98 -11.81
N ALA A 108 -3.29 25.14 -12.09
CA ALA A 108 -4.25 25.33 -13.17
C ALA A 108 -3.55 25.38 -14.55
N LEU A 109 -2.75 24.36 -14.86
CA LEU A 109 -1.93 24.25 -16.07
C LEU A 109 -2.45 23.16 -17.02
N ALA A 110 -3.74 22.82 -16.93
CA ALA A 110 -4.35 21.84 -17.83
C ALA A 110 -4.09 22.24 -19.30
N GLY A 111 -3.43 21.36 -20.06
CA GLY A 111 -3.08 21.60 -21.46
C GLY A 111 -1.80 22.41 -21.72
N MET A 112 -1.05 22.83 -20.70
CA MET A 112 0.24 23.52 -20.88
C MET A 112 1.41 22.54 -20.79
N GLN A 113 2.29 22.53 -21.79
CA GLN A 113 3.58 21.83 -21.72
C GLN A 113 4.50 22.54 -20.72
N LEU A 114 4.88 21.84 -19.65
CA LEU A 114 5.89 22.31 -18.71
C LEU A 114 7.26 22.34 -19.41
N ALA A 115 7.82 23.53 -19.61
CA ALA A 115 9.16 23.70 -20.16
C ALA A 115 10.25 23.38 -19.11
N ALA A 116 11.40 22.92 -19.61
CA ALA A 116 12.52 22.33 -18.88
C ALA A 116 12.95 23.09 -17.60
N GLY A 117 13.06 22.35 -16.49
CA GLY A 117 13.54 22.84 -15.19
C GLY A 117 12.69 22.42 -13.99
N ALA A 118 11.43 22.05 -14.22
CA ALA A 118 10.58 21.38 -13.23
C ALA A 118 11.01 19.91 -13.04
N PRO A 119 10.81 19.29 -11.86
CA PRO A 119 11.01 17.85 -11.70
C PRO A 119 10.19 17.14 -12.78
N ALA A 120 10.89 16.39 -13.64
CA ALA A 120 10.29 15.80 -14.82
C ALA A 120 9.15 14.86 -14.40
N LEU A 121 7.92 15.31 -14.60
CA LEU A 121 6.78 14.42 -14.61
C LEU A 121 7.03 13.37 -15.70
N PRO A 122 6.56 12.12 -15.51
CA PRO A 122 6.70 11.10 -16.53
C PRO A 122 6.19 11.64 -17.88
N PRO A 123 6.95 11.49 -18.99
CA PRO A 123 6.74 12.22 -20.23
C PRO A 123 5.45 11.86 -20.99
N ASN A 124 4.67 10.90 -20.47
CA ASN A 124 3.42 10.45 -21.04
C ASN A 124 2.34 10.67 -19.99
N ALA A 125 1.12 11.02 -20.41
CA ALA A 125 -0.06 11.33 -19.60
C ALA A 125 -0.55 10.20 -18.65
N GLU A 126 0.34 9.32 -18.21
CA GLU A 126 0.13 8.33 -17.18
C GLU A 126 0.10 9.00 -15.80
N PRO A 127 -0.82 8.61 -14.91
CA PRO A 127 -0.79 9.04 -13.52
C PRO A 127 0.55 8.61 -12.90
N GLY A 128 1.13 9.47 -12.10
CA GLY A 128 2.47 9.25 -11.55
C GLY A 128 3.07 10.51 -10.97
N GLY A 129 4.31 10.44 -10.50
CA GLY A 129 4.94 11.61 -9.88
C GLY A 129 6.34 11.34 -9.37
N VAL A 130 6.91 12.37 -8.75
CA VAL A 130 8.20 12.32 -8.06
C VAL A 130 8.06 12.96 -6.69
N LEU A 131 8.53 12.28 -5.65
CA LEU A 131 8.52 12.73 -4.26
C LEU A 131 9.93 12.65 -3.71
N THR A 132 10.46 13.78 -3.29
CA THR A 132 11.76 13.91 -2.62
C THR A 132 11.54 14.03 -1.13
N LEU A 133 12.13 13.11 -0.38
CA LEU A 133 12.05 13.00 1.07
C LEU A 133 13.38 13.43 1.66
N LEU A 134 13.33 14.31 2.66
CA LEU A 134 14.48 14.87 3.36
C LEU A 134 14.43 14.45 4.81
N GLY A 135 15.54 13.94 5.34
CA GLY A 135 15.57 13.44 6.71
C GLY A 135 16.89 12.78 7.09
N SER A 136 16.90 12.05 8.18
CA SER A 136 18.06 11.26 8.63
C SER A 136 17.67 9.80 8.84
N GLY A 137 18.62 8.88 8.58
CA GLY A 137 18.36 7.44 8.64
C GLY A 137 17.39 6.94 7.56
N LEU A 138 17.32 7.61 6.40
CA LEU A 138 16.35 7.26 5.37
C LEU A 138 16.70 5.92 4.72
N ARG A 139 15.81 4.93 4.80
CA ARG A 139 15.97 3.65 4.10
C ARG A 139 15.06 3.61 2.87
N PRO A 140 15.61 3.68 1.64
CA PRO A 140 14.81 3.75 0.42
C PRO A 140 13.76 2.65 0.30
N GLU A 141 14.07 1.42 0.74
CA GLU A 141 13.14 0.29 0.66
C GLU A 141 11.91 0.45 1.56
N GLU A 142 12.06 1.06 2.73
CA GLU A 142 10.93 1.34 3.62
C GLU A 142 10.08 2.50 3.06
N LEU A 143 10.73 3.51 2.48
CA LEU A 143 10.05 4.64 1.84
C LEU A 143 9.28 4.21 0.58
N LYS A 144 9.81 3.25 -0.19
CA LYS A 144 9.10 2.62 -1.31
C LYS A 144 7.83 1.92 -0.83
N LYS A 145 7.92 1.10 0.23
CA LYS A 145 6.76 0.41 0.81
C LYS A 145 5.71 1.39 1.34
N LEU A 146 6.16 2.47 1.98
CA LEU A 146 5.29 3.55 2.46
C LEU A 146 4.51 4.16 1.29
N LEU A 147 5.20 4.50 0.20
CA LEU A 147 4.56 5.07 -0.98
C LEU A 147 3.61 4.08 -1.67
N GLN A 148 3.99 2.81 -1.78
CA GLN A 148 3.13 1.74 -2.31
C GLN A 148 1.83 1.59 -1.51
N GLY A 149 1.90 1.67 -0.18
CA GLY A 149 0.72 1.64 0.68
C GLY A 149 -0.22 2.85 0.53
N ALA A 150 0.26 3.94 -0.09
CA ALA A 150 -0.52 5.14 -0.38
C ALA A 150 -1.11 5.16 -1.80
N GLY A 151 -0.92 4.11 -2.60
CA GLY A 151 -1.58 4.01 -3.90
C GLY A 151 -3.10 3.89 -3.77
N LEU A 152 -3.86 4.47 -4.70
CA LEU A 152 -5.33 4.39 -4.71
C LEU A 152 -5.84 2.94 -4.76
N GLY A 153 -5.07 2.02 -5.38
CA GLY A 153 -5.35 0.58 -5.36
C GLY A 153 -5.05 -0.12 -4.02
N ALA A 154 -4.28 0.47 -3.12
CA ALA A 154 -4.00 -0.07 -1.79
C ALA A 154 -5.13 0.26 -0.79
N ALA A 155 -5.75 1.44 -0.91
CA ALA A 155 -6.91 1.82 -0.11
C ALA A 155 -8.22 1.19 -0.61
N ALA A 156 -8.34 0.97 -1.93
CA ALA A 156 -9.46 0.27 -2.55
C ALA A 156 -9.32 -1.26 -2.53
N ALA A 157 -8.21 -1.80 -2.01
CA ALA A 157 -8.07 -3.23 -1.75
C ALA A 157 -9.07 -3.60 -0.65
N ALA A 158 -10.27 -4.01 -1.05
CA ALA A 158 -11.27 -4.54 -0.16
C ALA A 158 -10.61 -5.54 0.80
N ALA A 159 -10.92 -5.43 2.09
CA ALA A 159 -10.35 -6.31 3.10
C ALA A 159 -10.50 -7.78 2.65
N PRO A 160 -9.46 -8.62 2.84
CA PRO A 160 -9.51 -10.01 2.41
C PRO A 160 -10.73 -10.69 3.05
N VAL A 161 -11.52 -11.36 2.23
CA VAL A 161 -12.72 -12.05 2.71
C VAL A 161 -12.25 -13.25 3.54
N PRO A 162 -12.71 -13.41 4.79
CA PRO A 162 -12.30 -14.53 5.63
C PRO A 162 -12.82 -15.84 5.06
N ARG A 163 -12.03 -16.91 5.20
CA ARG A 163 -12.45 -18.27 4.86
C ARG A 163 -13.66 -18.69 5.71
N ARG A 164 -14.53 -19.50 5.13
CA ARG A 164 -15.67 -20.10 5.82
C ARG A 164 -15.21 -21.26 6.68
N ALA A 165 -15.71 -21.29 7.92
CA ALA A 165 -15.53 -22.37 8.87
C ALA A 165 -16.69 -23.39 8.76
N PRO A 166 -16.52 -24.63 9.24
CA PRO A 166 -17.59 -25.64 9.26
C PRO A 166 -18.86 -25.15 9.96
N ASP A 167 -18.69 -24.42 11.07
CA ASP A 167 -19.78 -23.88 11.88
C ASP A 167 -20.54 -22.73 11.18
N SER A 168 -20.03 -22.24 10.05
CA SER A 168 -20.66 -21.16 9.26
C SER A 168 -21.66 -21.66 8.22
N ILE A 169 -21.87 -22.98 8.14
CA ILE A 169 -22.87 -23.57 7.24
C ILE A 169 -24.25 -23.47 7.86
N THR A 170 -25.15 -22.82 7.13
CA THR A 170 -26.54 -22.72 7.54
C THR A 170 -27.29 -24.03 7.25
N ALA A 171 -28.32 -24.33 8.03
CA ALA A 171 -29.19 -25.49 7.79
C ALA A 171 -29.79 -25.51 6.36
N LYS A 172 -30.00 -24.33 5.77
CA LYS A 172 -30.47 -24.18 4.39
C LYS A 172 -29.43 -24.64 3.37
N GLU A 173 -28.16 -24.31 3.59
CA GLU A 173 -27.06 -24.76 2.72
C GLU A 173 -26.83 -26.26 2.86
N ARG A 174 -26.86 -26.80 4.09
CA ARG A 174 -26.80 -28.25 4.33
C ARG A 174 -27.92 -28.98 3.60
N ALA A 175 -29.16 -28.48 3.67
CA ALA A 175 -30.28 -29.05 2.93
C ALA A 175 -30.09 -28.97 1.40
N ALA A 176 -29.50 -27.89 0.90
CA ALA A 176 -29.20 -27.75 -0.53
C ALA A 176 -28.13 -28.76 -1.00
N ILE A 177 -27.06 -28.95 -0.22
CA ILE A 177 -26.02 -29.95 -0.48
C ILE A 177 -26.63 -31.36 -0.46
N ALA A 178 -27.48 -31.66 0.53
CA ALA A 178 -28.15 -32.96 0.64
C ALA A 178 -29.04 -33.23 -0.57
N ASN A 179 -29.71 -32.20 -1.09
CA ASN A 179 -30.54 -32.33 -2.28
C ASN A 179 -29.72 -32.51 -3.57
N ASP A 180 -28.61 -31.76 -3.72
CA ASP A 180 -27.71 -31.88 -4.87
C ASP A 180 -27.03 -33.25 -4.93
N LYS A 181 -26.59 -33.76 -3.77
CA LYS A 181 -25.89 -35.04 -3.63
C LYS A 181 -26.81 -36.22 -3.30
N ARG A 182 -28.12 -36.06 -3.42
CA ARG A 182 -29.11 -37.11 -3.08
C ARG A 182 -28.89 -38.42 -3.85
N PHE A 183 -28.42 -38.32 -5.09
CA PHE A 183 -28.16 -39.46 -5.97
C PHE A 183 -26.67 -39.77 -6.13
N ALA A 184 -25.82 -39.25 -5.23
CA ALA A 184 -24.42 -39.63 -5.18
C ALA A 184 -24.28 -41.14 -4.88
N PRO A 185 -23.18 -41.77 -5.31
CA PRO A 185 -22.96 -43.19 -5.05
C PRO A 185 -22.94 -43.45 -3.55
N LEU A 186 -23.77 -44.41 -3.12
CA LEU A 186 -23.87 -44.81 -1.72
C LEU A 186 -22.74 -45.76 -1.33
N PRO A 187 -22.28 -45.72 -0.07
CA PRO A 187 -21.38 -46.74 0.48
C PRO A 187 -21.99 -48.14 0.38
N ALA A 188 -21.13 -49.16 0.34
CA ALA A 188 -21.57 -50.56 0.33
C ALA A 188 -22.43 -50.86 1.56
N GLY A 189 -23.55 -51.56 1.37
CA GLY A 189 -24.50 -51.87 2.44
C GLY A 189 -25.62 -50.84 2.62
N CYS A 190 -25.47 -49.61 2.10
CA CYS A 190 -26.51 -48.60 2.19
C CYS A 190 -27.41 -48.57 0.94
N CYS A 191 -28.70 -48.25 1.13
CA CYS A 191 -29.63 -48.07 0.01
C CYS A 191 -30.55 -46.86 0.22
N PHE A 192 -31.09 -46.33 -0.88
CA PHE A 192 -32.08 -45.24 -0.83
C PHE A 192 -33.43 -45.78 -1.28
N ASP A 193 -34.44 -45.72 -0.41
CA ASP A 193 -35.77 -46.30 -0.66
C ASP A 193 -36.73 -45.35 -1.41
N GLY A 194 -36.21 -44.23 -1.90
CA GLY A 194 -36.96 -43.16 -2.56
C GLY A 194 -37.35 -42.03 -1.61
N VAL A 195 -37.41 -42.29 -0.30
CA VAL A 195 -37.79 -41.31 0.73
C VAL A 195 -36.69 -41.13 1.78
N TYR A 196 -36.08 -42.21 2.25
CA TYR A 196 -35.06 -42.26 3.28
C TYR A 196 -33.85 -43.08 2.83
N PHE A 197 -32.70 -42.77 3.43
CA PHE A 197 -31.52 -43.62 3.33
C PHE A 197 -31.63 -44.74 4.37
N ARG A 198 -31.10 -45.91 4.04
CA ARG A 198 -31.00 -47.06 4.94
C ARG A 198 -29.56 -47.51 5.01
N ASP A 199 -29.11 -47.81 6.22
CA ASP A 199 -27.79 -48.37 6.45
C ASP A 199 -27.77 -49.89 6.21
N GLU A 200 -26.61 -50.51 6.46
CA GLU A 200 -26.40 -51.95 6.33
C GLU A 200 -27.26 -52.82 7.26
N PHE A 201 -27.84 -52.22 8.32
CA PHE A 201 -28.73 -52.87 9.28
C PHE A 201 -30.21 -52.61 8.99
N GLY A 202 -30.51 -51.73 8.02
CA GLY A 202 -31.87 -51.36 7.62
C GLY A 202 -32.46 -50.19 8.42
N ASP A 203 -31.65 -49.55 9.28
CA ASP A 203 -32.04 -48.38 10.07
C ASP A 203 -32.17 -47.15 9.17
N ARG A 204 -33.08 -46.25 9.55
CA ARG A 204 -33.42 -45.08 8.73
C ARG A 204 -32.45 -43.94 9.02
N LEU A 205 -31.81 -43.45 7.97
CA LEU A 205 -30.97 -42.26 7.97
C LEU A 205 -31.73 -41.10 7.30
N SER A 206 -31.73 -39.95 7.96
CA SER A 206 -32.36 -38.72 7.46
C SER A 206 -31.53 -38.03 6.38
N GLU A 207 -30.23 -38.27 6.35
CA GLU A 207 -29.26 -37.68 5.42
C GLU A 207 -28.40 -38.76 4.77
N HIS A 208 -27.67 -38.39 3.73
CA HIS A 208 -26.72 -39.28 3.07
C HIS A 208 -25.59 -39.66 4.05
N PRO A 209 -25.12 -40.92 4.09
CA PRO A 209 -24.03 -41.34 4.99
C PRO A 209 -22.76 -40.47 4.88
N ASP A 210 -22.38 -40.10 3.65
CA ASP A 210 -21.21 -39.25 3.36
C ASP A 210 -21.51 -37.73 3.44
N MET A 211 -22.55 -37.30 4.16
CA MET A 211 -22.96 -35.89 4.17
C MET A 211 -21.85 -34.94 4.66
N GLU A 212 -21.10 -35.35 5.69
CA GLU A 212 -19.98 -34.57 6.21
C GLU A 212 -18.87 -34.40 5.15
N ARG A 213 -18.60 -35.43 4.33
CA ARG A 213 -17.65 -35.32 3.21
C ARG A 213 -18.11 -34.30 2.18
N PHE A 214 -19.40 -34.31 1.82
CA PHE A 214 -19.95 -33.34 0.86
C PHE A 214 -19.92 -31.90 1.39
N VAL A 215 -20.13 -31.74 2.69
CA VAL A 215 -19.98 -30.45 3.38
C VAL A 215 -18.54 -29.95 3.32
N GLU A 216 -17.56 -30.82 3.59
CA GLU A 216 -16.14 -30.49 3.48
C GLU A 216 -15.74 -30.10 2.05
N GLU A 217 -16.17 -30.87 1.05
CA GLU A 217 -15.94 -30.58 -0.37
C GLU A 217 -16.52 -29.20 -0.76
N PHE A 218 -17.75 -28.91 -0.33
CA PHE A 218 -18.39 -27.61 -0.57
C PHE A 218 -17.62 -26.46 0.08
N LEU A 219 -17.17 -26.62 1.33
CA LEU A 219 -16.35 -25.62 2.01
C LEU A 219 -15.01 -25.41 1.32
N ALA A 220 -14.38 -26.49 0.86
CA ALA A 220 -13.11 -26.43 0.14
C ALA A 220 -13.28 -25.61 -1.14
N GLU A 221 -14.32 -25.86 -1.94
CA GLU A 221 -14.59 -25.11 -3.17
C GLU A 221 -14.89 -23.62 -2.89
N GLN A 222 -15.70 -23.33 -1.87
CA GLN A 222 -15.99 -21.95 -1.48
C GLN A 222 -14.74 -21.21 -0.98
N ASN A 223 -13.93 -21.88 -0.18
CA ASN A 223 -12.68 -21.31 0.34
C ASN A 223 -11.65 -21.10 -0.78
N GLU A 224 -11.58 -22.00 -1.75
CA GLU A 224 -10.71 -21.82 -2.92
C GLU A 224 -11.16 -20.64 -3.78
N ALA A 225 -12.47 -20.46 -3.96
CA ALA A 225 -13.02 -19.28 -4.65
C ALA A 225 -12.74 -17.98 -3.88
N ILE A 226 -12.80 -18.01 -2.55
CA ILE A 226 -12.40 -16.89 -1.68
C ILE A 226 -10.90 -16.61 -1.85
N ASP A 227 -10.06 -17.63 -1.82
CA ASP A 227 -8.61 -17.50 -1.97
C ASP A 227 -8.25 -16.92 -3.35
N ARG A 228 -8.89 -17.38 -4.42
CA ARG A 228 -8.71 -16.83 -5.78
C ARG A 228 -9.09 -15.34 -5.84
N LYS A 229 -10.19 -14.95 -5.19
CA LYS A 229 -10.60 -13.54 -5.11
C LYS A 229 -9.61 -12.71 -4.30
N ASN A 230 -9.18 -13.21 -3.15
CA ASN A 230 -8.20 -12.53 -2.29
C ASN A 230 -6.83 -12.39 -3.00
N ALA A 231 -6.40 -13.40 -3.74
CA ALA A 231 -5.19 -13.33 -4.55
C ALA A 231 -5.30 -12.27 -5.65
N ALA A 232 -6.43 -12.24 -6.38
CA ALA A 232 -6.68 -11.22 -7.40
C ALA A 232 -6.71 -9.80 -6.81
N LEU A 233 -7.30 -9.61 -5.63
CA LEU A 233 -7.29 -8.34 -4.90
C LEU A 233 -5.87 -7.94 -4.48
N ALA A 234 -5.07 -8.89 -3.98
CA ALA A 234 -3.69 -8.65 -3.59
C ALA A 234 -2.79 -8.29 -4.79
N ASP A 235 -3.01 -8.93 -5.93
CA ASP A 235 -2.25 -8.64 -7.16
C ASP A 235 -2.66 -7.31 -7.78
N ALA A 236 -3.96 -6.97 -7.78
CA ALA A 236 -4.43 -5.65 -8.17
C ALA A 236 -3.85 -4.54 -7.28
N ALA A 237 -3.76 -4.77 -5.97
CA ALA A 237 -3.14 -3.84 -5.03
C ALA A 237 -1.63 -3.66 -5.28
N LYS A 238 -0.91 -4.74 -5.63
CA LYS A 238 0.53 -4.69 -5.96
C LYS A 238 0.81 -4.01 -7.30
N CYS A 239 -0.06 -4.17 -8.29
CA CYS A 239 0.14 -3.64 -9.64
C CYS A 239 -0.19 -2.14 -9.78
N ALA A 240 -0.90 -1.54 -8.83
CA ALA A 240 -1.41 -0.18 -8.98
C ALA A 240 -0.35 0.93 -8.85
N LEU A 241 0.77 0.71 -8.13
CA LEU A 241 1.80 1.73 -7.92
C LEU A 241 3.22 1.18 -8.11
N GLN A 242 3.82 1.42 -9.28
CA GLN A 242 5.20 1.06 -9.54
C GLN A 242 6.12 2.16 -9.02
N VAL A 243 6.87 1.89 -7.94
CA VAL A 243 7.78 2.86 -7.31
C VAL A 243 9.22 2.51 -7.62
N THR A 244 9.97 3.47 -8.15
CA THR A 244 11.39 3.36 -8.46
C THR A 244 12.17 4.44 -7.71
N ALA A 245 13.24 4.06 -7.01
CA ALA A 245 14.14 5.04 -6.43
C ALA A 245 14.97 5.68 -7.56
N VAL A 246 14.96 7.00 -7.62
CA VAL A 246 15.62 7.75 -8.70
C VAL A 246 17.01 8.19 -8.26
N GLN A 247 17.13 8.81 -7.08
CA GLN A 247 18.38 9.37 -6.59
C GLN A 247 18.43 9.36 -5.06
N THR A 248 19.63 9.17 -4.52
CA THR A 248 19.93 9.28 -3.09
C THR A 248 21.13 10.21 -2.93
N TRP A 249 20.99 11.24 -2.09
CA TRP A 249 22.03 12.23 -1.82
C TRP A 249 22.46 12.14 -0.35
N PRO A 250 23.77 12.06 -0.07
CA PRO A 250 24.30 12.06 1.30
C PRO A 250 24.32 13.45 1.95
#